data_AF-A0A973PCS4-F1
#
_entry.id   AF-A0A973PCS4-F1
#
_cell.length_a   1.000
_cell.length_b   1.000
_cell.length_c   1.000
_cell.angle_alpha   90.00
_cell.angle_beta   90.00
_cell.angle_gamma   90.00
#
_symmetry.space_group_name_H-M   'P 1'
#
loop_
_entity.id
_entity.type
_entity.pdbx_description
1 polymer ?
#
loop_
_entity_poly.entity_id
_entity_poly.type
_entity_poly.pdbx_seq_one_letter_code
_entity_poly.pdbx_strand_id
1 'polypeptide(L)'
;MNQEINRVAEHQWHAVEDDTTVGRGYAAHRPDGRLFLSVDTWQDRVFDRLAAAMLDDLTGPLYVVVDETDHESRSSWERAGFATRRREWEYHVPTDPAVTGLGSVLPPPGVRIVPVGHAEPEPLRELDHAIRTEVE
;
A
#
# COMPACT_ATOMS: atom_id res chain seq x y z
N MET A 1 -21.29 0.58 -25.87
CA MET A 1 -19.83 0.54 -26.07
C MET A 1 -19.31 -0.79 -25.57
N ASN A 2 -18.38 -1.40 -26.31
CA ASN A 2 -17.71 -2.63 -25.90
C ASN A 2 -16.51 -2.23 -25.05
N GLN A 3 -16.57 -2.49 -23.75
CA GLN A 3 -15.46 -2.22 -22.85
C GLN A 3 -14.81 -3.55 -22.50
N GLU A 4 -13.49 -3.62 -22.62
CA GLU A 4 -12.70 -4.83 -22.44
C GLU A 4 -11.71 -4.65 -21.29
N ILE A 5 -11.48 -5.72 -20.53
CA ILE A 5 -10.46 -5.74 -19.47
C ILE A 5 -9.31 -6.63 -19.94
N ASN A 6 -8.12 -6.06 -20.05
CA ASN A 6 -6.93 -6.75 -20.53
C ASN A 6 -5.89 -6.82 -19.42
N ARG A 7 -5.39 -8.01 -19.09
CA ARG A 7 -4.21 -8.19 -18.25
C ARG A 7 -2.98 -7.91 -19.10
N VAL A 8 -2.37 -6.74 -18.92
CA VAL A 8 -1.27 -6.24 -19.75
C VAL A 8 0.11 -6.62 -19.20
N ALA A 9 0.18 -6.98 -17.92
CA ALA A 9 1.34 -7.58 -17.28
C ALA A 9 0.88 -8.50 -16.14
N GLU A 10 1.80 -9.27 -15.56
CA GLU A 10 1.49 -10.20 -14.47
C GLU A 10 0.66 -9.56 -13.35
N HIS A 11 0.94 -8.30 -13.00
CA HIS A 11 0.25 -7.59 -11.93
C HIS A 11 -0.42 -6.29 -12.40
N GLN A 12 -0.81 -6.21 -13.67
CA GLN A 12 -1.42 -5.00 -14.24
C GLN A 12 -2.56 -5.31 -15.20
N TRP A 13 -3.67 -4.59 -15.05
CA TRP A 13 -4.87 -4.69 -15.87
C TRP A 13 -5.25 -3.32 -16.41
N HIS A 14 -5.76 -3.26 -17.64
CA HIS A 14 -6.32 -2.06 -18.25
C HIS A 14 -7.77 -2.31 -18.64
N ALA A 15 -8.64 -1.36 -18.30
CA ALA A 15 -9.96 -1.24 -18.90
C ALA A 15 -9.85 -0.35 -20.14
N VAL A 16 -10.25 -0.86 -21.29
CA VAL A 16 -10.18 -0.17 -22.57
C VAL A 16 -11.57 0.01 -23.15
N GLU A 17 -11.86 1.22 -23.61
CA GLU A 17 -13.09 1.60 -24.30
C GLU A 17 -12.73 2.52 -25.46
N ASP A 18 -13.20 2.20 -26.67
CA ASP A 18 -12.87 2.91 -27.91
C ASP A 18 -11.35 3.17 -28.06
N ASP A 19 -10.57 2.10 -27.88
CA ASP A 19 -9.09 2.08 -27.90
C ASP A 19 -8.41 3.00 -26.86
N THR A 20 -9.16 3.53 -25.90
CA THR A 20 -8.66 4.42 -24.84
C THR A 20 -8.68 3.70 -23.49
N THR A 21 -7.59 3.82 -22.72
CA THR A 21 -7.57 3.30 -21.34
C THR A 21 -8.42 4.19 -20.44
N VAL A 22 -9.52 3.64 -19.92
CA VAL A 22 -10.47 4.32 -19.02
C VAL A 22 -10.33 3.90 -17.56
N GLY A 23 -9.47 2.93 -17.28
CA GLY A 23 -9.12 2.53 -15.92
C GLY A 23 -7.93 1.58 -15.88
N ARG A 24 -7.25 1.54 -14.74
CA ARG A 24 -6.11 0.64 -14.52
C ARG A 24 -6.24 -0.08 -13.18
N GLY A 25 -5.88 -1.35 -13.17
CA GLY A 25 -5.74 -2.16 -11.95
C GLY A 25 -4.29 -2.55 -11.76
N TYR A 26 -3.82 -2.54 -10.52
CA TYR A 26 -2.46 -2.94 -10.15
C TYR A 26 -2.49 -3.88 -8.95
N ALA A 27 -1.53 -4.79 -8.91
CA ALA A 27 -1.23 -5.59 -7.74
C ALA A 27 0.26 -5.46 -7.38
N ALA A 28 0.59 -5.39 -6.09
CA ALA A 28 1.98 -5.31 -5.65
C ALA A 28 2.17 -6.01 -4.30
N HIS A 29 3.23 -6.79 -4.17
CA HIS A 29 3.63 -7.34 -2.89
C HIS A 29 4.25 -6.24 -2.02
N ARG A 30 3.82 -6.17 -0.76
CA ARG A 30 4.55 -5.43 0.28
C ARG A 30 5.72 -6.28 0.81
N PRO A 31 6.70 -5.68 1.52
CA PRO A 31 7.83 -6.41 2.09
C PRO A 31 7.46 -7.58 3.02
N ASP A 32 6.24 -7.56 3.57
CA ASP A 32 5.65 -8.64 4.39
C ASP A 32 5.06 -9.80 3.58
N GLY A 33 5.19 -9.77 2.24
CA GLY A 33 4.68 -10.78 1.32
C GLY A 33 3.20 -10.66 0.97
N ARG A 34 2.43 -9.80 1.62
CA ARG A 34 0.99 -9.61 1.31
C ARG A 34 0.81 -8.90 -0.05
N LEU A 35 -0.17 -9.35 -0.83
CA LEU A 35 -0.50 -8.77 -2.13
C LEU A 35 -1.58 -7.69 -1.98
N PHE A 36 -1.23 -6.45 -2.34
CA PHE A 36 -2.13 -5.29 -2.28
C PHE A 36 -2.62 -4.92 -3.68
N LEU A 37 -3.90 -4.57 -3.77
CA LEU A 37 -4.56 -4.13 -5.01
C LEU A 37 -4.79 -2.62 -4.99
N SER A 38 -4.75 -2.01 -6.17
CA SER A 38 -5.28 -0.67 -6.41
C SER A 38 -6.01 -0.61 -7.75
N VAL A 39 -7.02 0.24 -7.84
CA VAL A 39 -7.76 0.53 -9.06
C VAL A 39 -7.81 2.03 -9.23
N ASP A 40 -7.39 2.51 -10.39
CA ASP A 40 -7.39 3.91 -10.79
C ASP A 40 -8.41 4.11 -11.91
N THR A 41 -9.58 4.61 -11.55
CA THR A 41 -10.65 5.03 -12.46
C THR A 41 -11.64 5.92 -11.73
N TRP A 42 -12.35 6.75 -12.48
CA TRP A 42 -13.36 7.69 -11.98
C TRP A 42 -14.78 7.16 -12.21
N GLN A 43 -14.91 5.94 -12.76
CA GLN A 43 -16.18 5.35 -13.17
C GLN A 43 -16.46 4.07 -12.39
N ASP A 44 -17.52 4.05 -11.58
CA ASP A 44 -17.89 2.89 -10.73
C ASP A 44 -18.01 1.58 -11.52
N ARG A 45 -18.64 1.64 -12.70
CA ARG A 45 -18.79 0.45 -13.56
C ARG A 45 -17.44 -0.11 -14.01
N VAL A 46 -16.47 0.77 -14.28
CA VAL A 46 -15.11 0.38 -14.70
C VAL A 46 -14.37 -0.21 -13.51
N PHE A 47 -14.53 0.40 -12.34
CA PHE A 47 -13.98 -0.11 -11.09
C PHE A 47 -14.46 -1.53 -10.82
N ASP A 48 -15.79 -1.74 -10.82
CA ASP A 48 -16.39 -3.03 -10.47
C ASP A 48 -15.88 -4.14 -11.42
N ARG A 49 -15.70 -3.82 -12.71
CA ARG A 49 -15.17 -4.78 -13.70
C ARG A 49 -13.68 -5.05 -13.56
N LEU A 50 -12.87 -4.03 -13.27
CA LEU A 50 -11.45 -4.21 -13.00
C LEU A 50 -11.25 -5.05 -11.74
N ALA A 51 -11.95 -4.71 -10.66
CA ALA A 51 -11.91 -5.46 -9.41
C ALA A 51 -12.31 -6.93 -9.63
N ALA A 52 -13.42 -7.19 -10.33
CA ALA A 52 -13.84 -8.56 -10.64
C ALA A 52 -12.76 -9.34 -11.42
N ALA A 53 -12.20 -8.75 -12.49
CA ALA A 53 -11.15 -9.40 -13.27
C ALA A 53 -9.88 -9.69 -12.45
N MET A 54 -9.47 -8.74 -11.60
CA MET A 54 -8.32 -8.92 -10.71
C MET A 54 -8.56 -10.04 -9.69
N LEU A 55 -9.77 -10.12 -9.13
CA LEU A 55 -10.16 -11.15 -8.17
C LEU A 55 -10.26 -12.55 -8.80
N ASP A 56 -10.67 -12.64 -10.06
CA ASP A 56 -10.70 -13.91 -10.81
C ASP A 56 -9.29 -14.40 -11.17
N ASP A 57 -8.37 -13.47 -11.48
CA ASP A 57 -7.01 -13.77 -11.91
C ASP A 57 -6.02 -14.06 -10.78
N LEU A 58 -6.31 -13.58 -9.56
CA LEU A 58 -5.42 -13.65 -8.42
C LEU A 58 -5.89 -14.67 -7.39
N THR A 59 -4.94 -15.31 -6.72
CA THR A 59 -5.23 -16.33 -5.69
C THR A 59 -4.65 -15.93 -4.33
N GLY A 60 -5.29 -16.41 -3.26
CA GLY A 60 -4.88 -16.15 -1.89
C GLY A 60 -5.49 -14.89 -1.27
N PRO A 61 -5.08 -14.52 -0.05
CA PRO A 61 -5.56 -13.31 0.61
C PRO A 61 -5.09 -12.05 -0.12
N LEU A 62 -6.05 -11.18 -0.46
CA LEU A 62 -5.81 -9.91 -1.14
C LEU A 62 -6.14 -8.75 -0.19
N TYR A 63 -5.38 -7.67 -0.31
CA TYR A 63 -5.50 -6.51 0.58
C TYR A 63 -5.67 -5.23 -0.23
N VAL A 64 -6.33 -4.25 0.36
CA VAL A 64 -6.45 -2.89 -0.17
C VAL A 64 -6.18 -1.91 0.96
N VAL A 65 -5.65 -0.74 0.62
CA VAL A 65 -5.59 0.40 1.52
C VAL A 65 -6.37 1.52 0.87
N VAL A 66 -7.28 2.11 1.63
CA VAL A 66 -8.05 3.28 1.24
C VAL A 66 -7.88 4.32 2.33
N ASP A 67 -7.90 5.59 1.93
CA ASP A 67 -8.00 6.69 2.90
C ASP A 67 -9.34 6.57 3.65
N GLU A 68 -9.33 6.80 4.97
CA GLU A 68 -10.54 6.63 5.79
C GLU A 68 -11.65 7.63 5.42
N THR A 69 -11.27 8.77 4.86
CA THR A 69 -12.20 9.81 4.39
C THR A 69 -12.66 9.59 2.94
N ASP A 70 -12.01 8.69 2.19
CA ASP A 70 -12.44 8.31 0.84
C ASP A 70 -13.57 7.26 0.89
N HIS A 71 -14.77 7.74 1.11
CA HIS A 71 -15.97 6.91 1.23
C HIS A 71 -16.38 6.22 -0.08
N GLU A 72 -16.07 6.81 -1.24
CA GLU A 72 -16.40 6.25 -2.56
C GLU A 72 -15.52 5.04 -2.87
N SER A 73 -14.21 5.18 -2.67
CA SER A 73 -13.26 4.07 -2.83
C SER A 73 -13.54 2.95 -1.81
N ARG A 74 -13.77 3.30 -0.54
CA ARG A 74 -14.16 2.32 0.49
C ARG A 74 -15.41 1.54 0.09
N SER A 75 -16.47 2.23 -0.33
CA SER A 75 -17.73 1.59 -0.73
C SER A 75 -17.55 0.69 -1.96
N SER A 76 -16.67 1.07 -2.89
CA SER A 76 -16.39 0.28 -4.10
C SER A 76 -15.65 -1.02 -3.79
N TRP A 77 -14.67 -0.99 -2.90
CA TRP A 77 -14.02 -2.21 -2.42
C TRP A 77 -14.96 -3.10 -1.58
N GLU A 78 -15.85 -2.51 -0.77
CA GLU A 78 -16.87 -3.26 -0.03
C GLU A 78 -17.83 -4.00 -0.98
N ARG A 79 -18.26 -3.36 -2.08
CA ARG A 79 -19.05 -4.04 -3.13
C ARG A 79 -18.30 -5.18 -3.81
N ALA A 80 -16.98 -5.06 -3.96
CA ALA A 80 -16.12 -6.12 -4.46
C ALA A 80 -15.85 -7.25 -3.44
N GLY A 81 -16.42 -7.16 -2.23
CA GLY A 81 -16.34 -8.21 -1.20
C GLY A 81 -15.24 -8.03 -0.16
N PHE A 82 -14.54 -6.88 -0.16
CA PHE A 82 -13.57 -6.56 0.88
C PHE A 82 -14.25 -6.10 2.17
N ALA A 83 -13.56 -6.30 3.30
CA ALA A 83 -14.00 -5.82 4.60
C ALA A 83 -12.85 -5.16 5.36
N THR A 84 -13.16 -4.24 6.27
CA THR A 84 -12.16 -3.57 7.11
C THR A 84 -11.44 -4.57 8.01
N ARG A 85 -10.15 -4.79 7.77
CA ARG A 85 -9.28 -5.62 8.61
C ARG A 85 -8.59 -4.82 9.72
N ARG A 86 -8.04 -3.66 9.39
CA ARG A 86 -7.34 -2.77 10.32
C ARG A 86 -7.49 -1.31 9.90
N ARG A 87 -7.23 -0.40 10.83
CA ARG A 87 -7.05 1.03 10.56
C ARG A 87 -5.58 1.39 10.78
N GLU A 88 -5.03 2.16 9.87
CA GLU A 88 -3.67 2.71 9.96
C GLU A 88 -3.79 4.21 10.25
N TRP A 89 -2.98 4.71 11.17
CA TRP A 89 -2.97 6.13 11.55
C TRP A 89 -1.74 6.79 10.96
N GLU A 90 -1.96 7.88 10.22
CA GLU A 90 -0.89 8.73 9.74
C GLU A 90 -0.72 9.92 10.68
N TYR A 91 0.52 10.15 11.10
CA TYR A 91 0.86 11.25 11.99
C TYR A 91 1.77 12.24 11.28
N HIS A 92 1.37 13.50 11.30
CA HIS A 92 2.25 14.59 10.91
C HIS A 92 3.14 14.96 12.11
N VAL A 93 4.37 14.45 12.10
CA VAL A 93 5.36 14.70 13.17
C VAL A 93 6.36 15.76 12.70
N PRO A 94 6.49 16.91 13.40
CA PRO A 94 7.50 17.91 13.07
C PRO A 94 8.90 17.33 13.15
N THR A 95 9.75 17.60 12.17
CA THR A 95 11.16 17.15 12.15
C THR A 95 12.15 18.30 12.32
N ASP A 96 11.70 19.55 12.29
CA ASP A 96 12.56 20.71 12.48
C ASP A 96 13.10 20.74 13.92
N PRO A 97 14.43 20.70 14.13
CA PRO A 97 15.04 20.82 15.45
C PRO A 97 14.66 22.09 16.22
N ALA A 98 14.35 23.19 15.52
CA ALA A 98 13.91 24.44 16.15
C ALA A 98 12.49 24.33 16.74
N VAL A 99 11.65 23.46 16.15
CA VAL A 99 10.28 23.18 16.62
C VAL A 99 10.29 22.08 17.67
N THR A 100 11.07 21.02 17.45
CA THR A 100 11.10 19.83 18.31
C THR A 100 11.99 19.99 19.54
N GLY A 101 12.97 20.91 19.51
CA GLY A 101 14.00 21.04 20.54
C GLY A 101 15.02 19.89 20.54
N LEU A 102 14.95 18.96 19.57
CA LEU A 102 15.76 17.73 19.57
C LEU A 102 17.16 17.91 18.97
N GLY A 103 17.50 19.09 18.46
CA GLY A 103 18.77 19.34 17.77
C GLY A 103 20.03 19.22 18.66
N SER A 104 19.87 19.30 19.98
CA SER A 104 20.98 19.25 20.95
C SER A 104 20.94 18.03 21.86
N VAL A 105 20.00 17.11 21.66
CA VAL A 105 19.86 15.91 22.50
C VAL A 105 21.03 14.97 22.19
N LEU A 106 21.82 14.67 23.21
CA LEU A 106 22.89 13.68 23.12
C LEU A 106 22.32 12.27 23.31
N PRO A 107 22.85 11.26 22.61
CA PRO A 107 22.48 9.88 22.86
C PRO A 107 22.82 9.49 24.31
N PRO A 108 22.06 8.57 24.93
CA PRO A 108 22.38 8.06 26.26
C PRO A 108 23.80 7.47 26.33
N PRO A 109 24.43 7.42 27.53
CA PRO A 109 25.72 6.78 27.70
C PRO A 109 25.73 5.34 27.14
N GLY A 110 26.73 5.02 26.31
CA GLY A 110 26.84 3.71 25.66
C GLY A 110 26.12 3.59 24.30
N VAL A 111 25.34 4.60 23.89
CA VAL A 111 24.69 4.64 22.57
C VAL A 111 25.49 5.50 21.60
N ARG A 112 25.72 5.00 20.38
CA ARG A 112 26.36 5.73 19.29
C ARG A 112 25.42 5.80 18.09
N ILE A 113 25.18 7.00 17.60
CA ILE A 113 24.50 7.24 16.32
C ILE A 113 25.58 7.29 15.23
N VAL A 114 25.40 6.52 14.17
CA VAL A 114 26.32 6.47 13.01
C VAL A 114 25.61 6.91 11.73
N PRO A 115 26.32 7.40 10.71
CA PRO A 115 25.71 7.73 9.43
C PRO A 115 25.10 6.49 8.76
N VAL A 116 24.16 6.73 7.84
CA VAL A 116 23.58 5.67 7.01
C VAL A 116 24.69 4.87 6.32
N GLY A 117 24.55 3.55 6.29
CA GLY A 117 25.51 2.63 5.69
C GLY A 117 26.74 2.30 6.54
N HIS A 118 26.88 2.89 7.73
CA HIS A 118 28.03 2.61 8.64
C HIS A 118 27.70 1.62 9.75
N ALA A 119 26.41 1.27 9.92
CA ALA A 119 25.98 0.22 10.82
C ALA A 119 26.11 -1.15 10.14
N GLU A 120 26.34 -2.20 10.94
CA GLU A 120 26.34 -3.57 10.45
C GLU A 120 24.92 -3.96 9.97
N PRO A 121 24.76 -4.48 8.75
CA PRO A 121 23.43 -4.67 8.17
C PRO A 121 22.68 -5.86 8.77
N GLU A 122 23.37 -6.94 9.16
CA GLU A 122 22.69 -8.14 9.68
C GLU A 122 21.95 -7.88 11.00
N PRO A 123 22.56 -7.28 12.04
CA PRO A 123 21.83 -6.95 13.27
C PRO A 123 20.62 -6.02 13.03
N LEU A 124 20.71 -5.11 12.05
CA LEU A 124 19.58 -4.24 11.68
C LEU A 124 18.44 -5.03 11.06
N ARG A 125 18.73 -6.02 10.20
CA ARG A 125 17.70 -6.89 9.61
C ARG A 125 17.08 -7.82 10.64
N GLU A 126 17.87 -8.38 11.55
CA GLU A 126 17.36 -9.20 12.65
C GLU A 126 16.40 -8.39 13.53
N LEU A 127 16.77 -7.15 13.86
CA LEU A 127 15.92 -6.24 14.63
C LEU A 127 14.62 -5.89 13.88
N ASP A 128 14.71 -5.53 12.59
CA ASP A 128 13.52 -5.26 11.76
C ASP A 128 12.57 -6.46 11.74
N HIS A 129 13.10 -7.67 11.56
CA HIS A 129 12.29 -8.89 11.55
C HIS A 129 11.62 -9.16 12.90
N ALA A 130 12.35 -8.97 14.01
CA ALA A 130 11.81 -9.13 15.35
C ALA A 130 10.66 -8.15 15.61
N ILE A 131 10.85 -6.86 15.29
CA ILE A 131 9.80 -5.83 15.46
C ILE A 131 8.58 -6.13 14.58
N ARG A 132 8.78 -6.53 13.31
CA ARG A 132 7.65 -6.88 12.42
C ARG A 132 6.84 -8.04 12.97
N THR A 133 7.49 -9.06 13.53
CA THR A 133 6.80 -10.21 14.12
C THR A 133 5.93 -9.83 15.32
N GLU A 134 6.25 -8.75 16.04
CA GLU A 134 5.42 -8.25 17.14
C GLU A 134 4.19 -7.45 16.67
N VAL A 135 4.25 -6.85 15.47
CA VAL A 135 3.26 -5.88 14.98
C VAL A 135 2.34 -6.45 13.89
N GLU A 136 2.82 -7.38 13.07
CA GLU A 136 2.10 -7.96 11.91
C GLU A 136 1.34 -9.25 12.23
#